data_AF-A0A519CWH9-F1
#
_entry.id   AF-A0A519CWH9-F1
#
_cell.length_a   1.000
_cell.length_b   1.000
_cell.length_c   1.000
_cell.angle_alpha   90.00
_cell.angle_beta   90.00
_cell.angle_gamma   90.00
#
_symmetry.space_group_name_H-M   'P 1'
#
loop_
_entity.id
_entity.type
_entity.pdbx_description
1 polymer ?
#
loop_
_entity_poly.entity_id
_entity_poly.type
_entity_poly.pdbx_seq_one_letter_code
_entity_poly.pdbx_strand_id
1 'polypeptide(L)'
;MLPDDAITRIVEGAQSIGQICQSKGIAEWEVVAFQSYGHELDIEAGKIKLAAGGGDGGYGVRVLDGGRFGYAHLVDVSGAEHAVSQAISIAKISPAIEGFCLPENQKSTEVLGRCDNRILDVGPEDLLEQADAILNEVASLDSRAVITGGGVGVSATAGVIVTSQGILSSGISTSHGAGVQVSIDENDELTSAWENQFQTVLKLQFIGLSVPESQSRLIHKQ
;
A
#
# COMPACT_ATOMS: atom_id res chain seq x y z
N MET A 1 -14.88 5.60 -0.30
CA MET A 1 -13.51 5.56 0.25
C MET A 1 -12.58 6.59 -0.40
N LEU A 2 -12.25 6.44 -1.68
CA LEU A 2 -11.40 7.39 -2.44
C LEU A 2 -12.25 8.57 -2.95
N PRO A 3 -11.78 9.83 -2.90
CA PRO A 3 -12.46 10.96 -3.53
C PRO A 3 -12.56 10.81 -5.06
N ASP A 4 -13.67 11.24 -5.66
CA ASP A 4 -13.92 11.13 -7.10
C ASP A 4 -12.89 11.87 -7.96
N ASP A 5 -12.30 12.95 -7.42
CA ASP A 5 -11.32 13.80 -8.08
C ASP A 5 -9.87 13.40 -7.79
N ALA A 6 -9.63 12.29 -7.07
CA ALA A 6 -8.30 11.92 -6.58
C ALA A 6 -7.26 11.81 -7.71
N ILE A 7 -7.62 11.18 -8.84
CA ILE A 7 -6.73 11.04 -10.02
C ILE A 7 -6.43 12.42 -10.62
N THR A 8 -7.45 13.23 -10.86
CA THR A 8 -7.28 14.57 -11.44
C THR A 8 -6.34 15.41 -10.58
N ARG A 9 -6.56 15.42 -9.26
CA ARG A 9 -5.75 16.18 -8.31
C ARG A 9 -4.28 15.78 -8.33
N ILE A 10 -3.97 14.47 -8.29
CA ILE A 10 -2.57 14.02 -8.29
C ILE A 10 -1.90 14.20 -9.65
N VAL A 11 -2.66 14.10 -10.76
CA VAL A 11 -2.15 14.40 -12.11
C VAL A 11 -1.77 15.87 -12.23
N GLU A 12 -2.67 16.78 -11.84
CA GLU A 12 -2.41 18.23 -11.88
C GLU A 12 -1.23 18.61 -10.98
N GLY A 13 -1.17 18.05 -9.77
CA GLY A 13 -0.04 18.25 -8.86
C GLY A 13 1.29 17.77 -9.45
N ALA A 14 1.31 16.56 -10.05
CA ALA A 14 2.50 16.02 -10.68
C ALA A 14 2.98 16.85 -11.89
N GLN A 15 2.04 17.34 -12.70
CA GLN A 15 2.34 18.23 -13.83
C GLN A 15 2.91 19.57 -13.36
N SER A 16 2.34 20.16 -12.29
CA SER A 16 2.84 21.39 -11.68
C SER A 16 4.29 21.24 -11.16
N ILE A 17 4.59 20.12 -10.50
CA ILE A 17 5.96 19.80 -10.06
C ILE A 17 6.91 19.68 -11.27
N GLY A 18 6.47 19.02 -12.35
CA GLY A 18 7.23 18.92 -13.59
C GLY A 18 7.53 20.29 -14.23
N GLN A 19 6.57 21.22 -14.20
CA GLN A 19 6.78 22.60 -14.67
C GLN A 19 7.83 23.34 -13.83
N ILE A 20 7.91 23.08 -12.53
CA ILE A 20 8.96 23.64 -11.65
C ILE A 20 10.33 23.06 -12.00
N CYS A 21 10.43 21.76 -12.31
CA CYS A 21 11.68 21.17 -12.81
C CYS A 21 12.16 21.88 -14.08
N GLN A 22 11.26 22.08 -15.06
CA GLN A 22 11.57 22.77 -16.31
C GLN A 22 12.00 24.22 -16.09
N SER A 23 11.31 24.96 -15.22
CA SER A 23 11.64 26.37 -14.93
C SER A 23 13.01 26.53 -14.26
N LYS A 24 13.49 25.50 -13.56
CA LYS A 24 14.84 25.43 -12.97
C LYS A 24 15.90 24.89 -13.93
N GLY A 25 15.57 24.68 -15.20
CA GLY A 25 16.51 24.23 -16.23
C GLY A 25 16.82 22.73 -16.20
N ILE A 26 16.00 21.92 -15.52
CA ILE A 26 16.15 20.47 -15.51
C ILE A 26 15.38 19.87 -16.68
N ALA A 27 16.11 19.29 -17.63
CA ALA A 27 15.53 18.69 -18.84
C ALA A 27 14.91 17.32 -18.58
N GLU A 28 15.48 16.52 -17.69
CA GLU A 28 15.01 15.17 -17.37
C GLU A 28 14.46 15.06 -15.95
N TRP A 29 13.19 14.68 -15.83
CA TRP A 29 12.52 14.53 -14.54
C TRP A 29 11.38 13.49 -14.60
N GLU A 30 11.09 12.91 -13.44
CA GLU A 30 9.97 12.00 -13.20
C GLU A 30 9.27 12.42 -11.91
N VAL A 31 7.94 12.48 -11.95
CA VAL A 31 7.10 12.65 -10.75
C VAL A 31 6.20 11.43 -10.65
N VAL A 32 6.28 10.74 -9.51
CA VAL A 32 5.34 9.68 -9.14
C VAL A 32 4.51 10.20 -7.99
N ALA A 33 3.19 10.04 -8.05
CA ALA A 33 2.32 10.46 -6.97
C ALA A 33 1.25 9.42 -6.70
N PHE A 34 0.79 9.36 -5.47
CA PHE A 34 -0.33 8.53 -5.08
C PHE A 34 -1.17 9.18 -4.01
N GLN A 35 -2.42 8.74 -3.95
CA GLN A 35 -3.33 9.01 -2.85
C GLN A 35 -4.06 7.71 -2.55
N SER A 36 -3.91 7.21 -1.34
CA SER A 36 -4.56 6.05 -0.78
C SER A 36 -5.55 6.45 0.29
N TYR A 37 -6.66 5.74 0.37
CA TYR A 37 -7.57 5.75 1.51
C TYR A 37 -7.92 4.32 1.88
N GLY A 38 -8.16 4.05 3.15
CA GLY A 38 -8.52 2.72 3.60
C GLY A 38 -9.27 2.71 4.93
N HIS A 39 -9.81 1.53 5.22
CA HIS A 39 -10.39 1.16 6.49
C HIS A 39 -9.71 -0.10 6.98
N GLU A 40 -9.36 -0.14 8.25
CA GLU A 40 -8.73 -1.30 8.89
C GLU A 40 -9.30 -1.52 10.28
N LEU A 41 -9.36 -2.78 10.67
CA LEU A 41 -9.65 -3.20 12.03
C LEU A 41 -8.49 -4.01 12.58
N ASP A 42 -8.08 -3.69 13.80
CA ASP A 42 -7.08 -4.46 14.53
C ASP A 42 -7.75 -5.43 15.51
N ILE A 43 -7.21 -6.65 15.56
CA ILE A 43 -7.55 -7.70 16.51
C ILE A 43 -6.35 -7.90 17.43
N GLU A 44 -6.55 -7.77 18.74
CA GLU A 44 -5.52 -7.97 19.75
C GLU A 44 -6.11 -8.66 20.97
N ALA A 45 -5.40 -9.66 21.49
CA ALA A 45 -5.80 -10.42 22.68
C ALA A 45 -7.26 -10.93 22.59
N GLY A 46 -7.62 -11.50 21.45
CA GLY A 46 -8.94 -12.09 21.16
C GLY A 46 -10.08 -11.08 21.08
N LYS A 47 -9.78 -9.78 20.91
CA LYS A 47 -10.78 -8.72 20.84
C LYS A 47 -10.47 -7.77 19.70
N ILE A 48 -11.51 -7.25 19.07
CA ILE A 48 -11.40 -6.12 18.14
C ILE A 48 -11.07 -4.87 18.96
N LYS A 49 -9.97 -4.19 18.63
CA LYS A 49 -9.44 -3.07 19.41
C LYS A 49 -9.68 -1.71 18.78
N LEU A 50 -9.41 -1.61 17.49
CA LEU A 50 -9.35 -0.33 16.79
C LEU A 50 -10.07 -0.45 15.46
N ALA A 51 -10.95 0.50 15.17
CA ALA A 51 -11.40 0.77 13.82
C ALA A 51 -10.70 2.04 13.35
N ALA A 52 -9.74 1.90 12.44
CA ALA A 52 -9.00 3.01 11.87
C ALA A 52 -9.43 3.23 10.42
N GLY A 53 -9.45 4.49 10.03
CA GLY A 53 -9.66 4.91 8.66
C GLY A 53 -8.80 6.12 8.40
N GLY A 54 -8.15 6.16 7.25
CA GLY A 54 -7.16 7.18 6.97
C GLY A 54 -6.88 7.32 5.49
N GLY A 55 -6.27 8.45 5.17
CA GLY A 55 -5.68 8.67 3.86
C GLY A 55 -4.18 8.91 4.00
N ASP A 56 -3.42 8.37 3.05
CA ASP A 56 -2.00 8.64 2.89
C ASP A 56 -1.73 9.01 1.43
N GLY A 57 -0.69 9.79 1.18
CA GLY A 57 -0.40 10.24 -0.17
C GLY A 57 0.74 11.21 -0.23
N GLY A 58 1.16 11.50 -1.46
CA GLY A 58 2.23 12.43 -1.72
C GLY A 58 2.77 12.28 -3.12
N TYR A 59 3.87 12.98 -3.34
CA TYR A 59 4.58 13.08 -4.59
C TYR A 59 6.06 12.79 -4.32
N GLY A 60 6.67 11.99 -5.18
CA GLY A 60 8.10 11.82 -5.28
C GLY A 60 8.57 12.45 -6.58
N VAL A 61 9.56 13.34 -6.51
CA VAL A 61 10.20 13.94 -7.68
C VAL A 61 11.63 13.45 -7.80
N ARG A 62 11.97 12.92 -8.97
CA ARG A 62 13.33 12.56 -9.36
C ARG A 62 13.78 13.48 -10.50
N VAL A 63 14.97 14.06 -10.37
CA VAL A 63 15.61 14.89 -11.40
C VAL A 63 16.88 14.21 -11.90
N LEU A 64 17.18 14.34 -13.19
CA LEU A 64 18.42 13.90 -13.80
C LEU A 64 19.11 15.11 -14.47
N ASP A 65 20.41 15.23 -14.28
CA ASP A 65 21.25 16.26 -14.87
C ASP A 65 22.64 15.70 -15.21
N GLY A 66 22.90 15.46 -16.50
CA GLY A 66 24.20 14.96 -16.98
C GLY A 66 24.62 13.61 -16.37
N GLY A 67 23.68 12.66 -16.26
CA GLY A 67 23.92 11.33 -15.67
C GLY A 67 23.95 11.31 -14.14
N ARG A 68 23.73 12.46 -13.49
CA ARG A 68 23.56 12.60 -12.03
C ARG A 68 22.07 12.60 -11.70
N PHE A 69 21.70 12.10 -10.53
CA PHE A 69 20.29 12.08 -10.13
C PHE A 69 20.10 12.49 -8.69
N GLY A 70 18.93 13.06 -8.42
CA GLY A 70 18.49 13.36 -7.07
C GLY A 70 17.00 13.22 -6.93
N TYR A 71 16.57 12.99 -5.69
CA TYR A 71 15.19 12.67 -5.36
C TYR A 71 14.75 13.45 -4.13
N ALA A 72 13.48 13.84 -4.10
CA ALA A 72 12.82 14.38 -2.93
C ALA A 72 11.35 13.96 -2.90
N HIS A 73 10.76 14.01 -1.70
CA HIS A 73 9.36 13.68 -1.45
C HIS A 73 8.63 14.88 -0.82
N LEU A 74 7.35 15.03 -1.14
CA LEU A 74 6.46 16.03 -0.60
C LEU A 74 5.04 15.46 -0.46
N VAL A 75 4.33 15.88 0.58
CA VAL A 75 2.95 15.45 0.86
C VAL A 75 1.92 16.36 0.16
N ASP A 76 2.30 17.62 -0.10
CA ASP A 76 1.45 18.64 -0.68
C ASP A 76 2.22 19.52 -1.69
N VAL A 77 1.53 19.97 -2.74
CA VAL A 77 2.12 20.72 -3.86
C VAL A 77 2.70 22.08 -3.42
N SER A 78 2.26 22.65 -2.30
CA SER A 78 2.89 23.84 -1.72
C SER A 78 4.38 23.63 -1.38
N GLY A 79 4.81 22.39 -1.14
CA GLY A 79 6.20 22.02 -0.90
C GLY A 79 7.03 21.82 -2.17
N ALA A 80 6.45 21.94 -3.37
CA ALA A 80 7.08 21.51 -4.62
C ALA A 80 8.40 22.25 -4.93
N GLU A 81 8.43 23.57 -4.77
CA GLU A 81 9.62 24.39 -4.97
C GLU A 81 10.80 23.93 -4.10
N HIS A 82 10.52 23.61 -2.83
CA HIS A 82 11.51 23.12 -1.90
C HIS A 82 12.00 21.73 -2.30
N ALA A 83 11.08 20.80 -2.55
CA ALA A 83 11.41 19.42 -2.91
C ALA A 83 12.22 19.34 -4.20
N VAL A 84 11.82 20.07 -5.25
CA VAL A 84 12.59 20.12 -6.51
C VAL A 84 13.99 20.69 -6.26
N SER A 85 14.11 21.75 -5.45
CA SER A 85 15.42 22.34 -5.12
C SER A 85 16.32 21.39 -4.32
N GLN A 86 15.73 20.58 -3.42
CA GLN A 86 16.44 19.51 -2.72
C GLN A 86 16.90 18.41 -3.67
N ALA A 87 16.02 17.92 -4.56
CA ALA A 87 16.35 16.92 -5.56
C ALA A 87 17.51 17.39 -6.46
N ILE A 88 17.49 18.64 -6.91
CA ILE A 88 18.60 19.24 -7.70
C ILE A 88 19.89 19.31 -6.87
N SER A 89 19.81 19.69 -5.60
CA SER A 89 21.00 19.78 -4.73
C SER A 89 21.64 18.42 -4.50
N ILE A 90 20.82 17.37 -4.38
CA ILE A 90 21.30 15.98 -4.29
C ILE A 90 21.94 15.56 -5.62
N ALA A 91 21.32 15.86 -6.76
CA ALA A 91 21.87 15.54 -8.07
C ALA A 91 23.28 16.12 -8.25
N LYS A 92 23.50 17.37 -7.87
CA LYS A 92 24.81 18.06 -8.00
C LYS A 92 25.97 17.33 -7.30
N ILE A 93 25.71 16.63 -6.20
CA ILE A 93 26.73 15.91 -5.44
C ILE A 93 26.75 14.40 -5.71
N SER A 94 25.73 13.87 -6.40
CA SER A 94 25.66 12.46 -6.76
C SER A 94 26.69 12.12 -7.86
N PRO A 95 27.28 10.91 -7.87
CA PRO A 95 28.15 10.47 -8.97
C PRO A 95 27.42 10.49 -10.31
N ALA A 96 28.12 10.91 -11.36
CA ALA A 96 27.60 10.81 -12.72
C ALA A 96 27.75 9.36 -13.22
N ILE A 97 26.70 8.83 -13.81
CA ILE A 97 26.68 7.52 -14.46
C ILE A 97 26.52 7.74 -15.96
N GLU A 98 27.50 7.27 -16.73
CA GLU A 98 27.47 7.39 -18.18
C GLU A 98 26.28 6.64 -18.77
N GLY A 99 25.54 7.28 -19.69
CA GLY A 99 24.37 6.70 -20.34
C GLY A 99 23.11 6.63 -19.47
N PHE A 100 23.14 7.13 -18.22
CA PHE A 100 21.96 7.13 -17.36
C PHE A 100 20.98 8.23 -17.79
N CYS A 101 19.81 7.81 -18.25
CA CYS A 101 18.71 8.67 -18.73
C CYS A 101 17.35 8.05 -18.35
N LEU A 102 16.29 8.85 -18.44
CA LEU A 102 14.93 8.36 -18.23
C LEU A 102 14.44 7.56 -19.45
N PRO A 103 13.65 6.49 -19.23
CA PRO A 103 13.09 5.72 -20.33
C PRO A 103 12.16 6.59 -21.18
N GLU A 104 12.28 6.45 -22.50
CA GLU A 104 11.40 7.09 -23.46
C GLU A 104 9.96 6.58 -23.32
N ASN A 105 8.98 7.40 -23.75
CA ASN A 105 7.59 6.97 -23.80
C ASN A 105 7.43 5.79 -24.76
N GLN A 106 6.98 4.66 -24.22
CA GLN A 106 6.71 3.44 -24.95
C GLN A 106 5.27 3.01 -24.71
N LYS A 107 4.71 2.24 -25.65
CA LYS A 107 3.37 1.68 -25.49
C LYS A 107 3.31 0.80 -24.23
N SER A 108 2.43 1.16 -23.30
CA SER A 108 2.07 0.31 -22.17
C SER A 108 0.84 -0.53 -22.50
N THR A 109 0.68 -1.64 -21.79
CA THR A 109 -0.55 -2.44 -21.82
C THR A 109 -1.32 -2.20 -20.52
N GLU A 110 -2.62 -1.97 -20.63
CA GLU A 110 -3.48 -1.87 -19.46
C GLU A 110 -3.58 -3.21 -18.75
N VAL A 111 -3.39 -3.20 -17.43
CA VAL A 111 -3.55 -4.39 -16.59
C VAL A 111 -4.94 -4.35 -15.97
N LEU A 112 -5.81 -5.25 -16.43
CA LEU A 112 -7.18 -5.40 -15.91
C LEU A 112 -7.18 -5.98 -14.48
N GLY A 113 -8.30 -5.81 -13.77
CA GLY A 113 -8.52 -6.42 -12.46
C GLY A 113 -7.78 -5.76 -11.29
N ARG A 114 -7.27 -4.55 -11.49
CA ARG A 114 -6.57 -3.78 -10.44
C ARG A 114 -7.52 -3.09 -9.47
N CYS A 115 -8.74 -2.79 -9.90
CA CYS A 115 -9.76 -2.12 -9.11
C CYS A 115 -11.02 -2.98 -9.07
N ASP A 116 -11.49 -3.29 -7.86
CA ASP A 116 -12.78 -3.90 -7.59
C ASP A 116 -13.65 -2.87 -6.88
N ASN A 117 -14.66 -2.36 -7.59
CA ASN A 117 -15.54 -1.30 -7.08
C ASN A 117 -16.23 -1.69 -5.76
N ARG A 118 -16.44 -2.99 -5.51
CA ARG A 118 -17.04 -3.46 -4.25
C ARG A 118 -16.19 -3.10 -3.03
N ILE A 119 -14.86 -3.01 -3.18
CA ILE A 119 -13.95 -2.58 -2.12
C ILE A 119 -14.18 -1.12 -1.75
N LEU A 120 -14.58 -0.28 -2.71
CA LEU A 120 -14.81 1.16 -2.48
C LEU A 120 -16.02 1.42 -1.57
N ASP A 121 -16.94 0.45 -1.52
CA ASP A 121 -18.19 0.48 -0.77
C ASP A 121 -18.09 -0.21 0.60
N VAL A 122 -16.98 -0.90 0.90
CA VAL A 122 -16.75 -1.57 2.20
C VAL A 122 -16.66 -0.52 3.29
N GLY A 123 -17.54 -0.62 4.28
CA GLY A 123 -17.55 0.19 5.49
C GLY A 123 -16.96 -0.52 6.71
N PRO A 124 -16.85 0.18 7.85
CA PRO A 124 -16.37 -0.41 9.10
C PRO A 124 -17.20 -1.60 9.60
N GLU A 125 -18.52 -1.59 9.40
CA GLU A 125 -19.40 -2.70 9.82
C GLU A 125 -19.10 -3.99 9.03
N ASP A 126 -18.84 -3.90 7.73
CA ASP A 126 -18.46 -5.05 6.90
C ASP A 126 -17.11 -5.65 7.35
N LEU A 127 -16.20 -4.81 7.85
CA LEU A 127 -14.94 -5.27 8.42
C LEU A 127 -15.15 -5.92 9.79
N LEU A 128 -16.07 -5.39 10.62
CA LEU A 128 -16.39 -5.94 11.93
C LEU A 128 -16.94 -7.36 11.78
N GLU A 129 -17.87 -7.57 10.85
CA GLU A 129 -18.41 -8.89 10.54
C GLU A 129 -17.30 -9.88 10.11
N GLN A 130 -16.33 -9.42 9.31
CA GLN A 130 -15.20 -10.25 8.89
C GLN A 130 -14.23 -10.56 10.04
N ALA A 131 -13.94 -9.59 10.90
CA ALA A 131 -13.10 -9.79 12.08
C ALA A 131 -13.73 -10.77 13.07
N ASP A 132 -15.05 -10.67 13.30
CA ASP A 132 -15.81 -11.61 14.12
C ASP A 132 -15.80 -13.02 13.51
N ALA A 133 -15.95 -13.14 12.19
CA ALA A 133 -15.85 -14.44 11.51
C ALA A 133 -14.47 -15.08 11.71
N ILE A 134 -13.39 -14.29 11.64
CA ILE A 134 -12.01 -14.75 11.88
C ILE A 134 -11.83 -15.22 13.34
N LEU A 135 -12.30 -14.44 14.31
CA LEU A 135 -12.26 -14.80 15.73
C LEU A 135 -12.99 -16.12 16.01
N ASN A 136 -14.19 -16.27 15.46
CA ASN A 136 -15.02 -17.47 15.62
C ASN A 136 -14.37 -18.70 14.97
N GLU A 137 -13.77 -18.53 13.79
CA GLU A 137 -13.08 -19.63 13.09
C GLU A 137 -11.90 -20.14 13.92
N VAL A 138 -11.02 -19.24 14.40
CA VAL A 138 -9.88 -19.63 15.23
C VAL A 138 -10.33 -20.37 16.50
N ALA A 139 -11.35 -19.86 17.18
CA ALA A 139 -11.90 -20.50 18.38
C ALA A 139 -12.54 -21.87 18.08
N SER A 140 -13.07 -22.08 16.87
CA SER A 140 -13.66 -23.35 16.45
C SER A 140 -12.62 -24.44 16.12
N LEU A 141 -11.42 -24.03 15.69
CA LEU A 141 -10.32 -24.94 15.35
C LEU A 141 -9.66 -25.54 16.60
N ASP A 142 -9.45 -24.73 17.64
CA ASP A 142 -8.94 -25.17 18.95
C ASP A 142 -9.36 -24.19 20.05
N SER A 143 -10.01 -24.67 21.11
CA SER A 143 -10.49 -23.82 22.20
C SER A 143 -9.38 -23.13 23.01
N ARG A 144 -8.13 -23.59 22.88
CA ARG A 144 -6.94 -23.00 23.52
C ARG A 144 -6.30 -21.91 22.67
N ALA A 145 -6.66 -21.82 21.38
CA ALA A 145 -6.10 -20.86 20.46
C ALA A 145 -6.63 -19.44 20.76
N VAL A 146 -5.72 -18.49 20.88
CA VAL A 146 -6.04 -17.07 21.09
C VAL A 146 -5.35 -16.23 20.02
N ILE A 147 -6.10 -15.36 19.36
CA ILE A 147 -5.53 -14.35 18.47
C ILE A 147 -4.80 -13.31 19.32
N THR A 148 -3.48 -13.27 19.24
CA THR A 148 -2.64 -12.32 19.97
C THR A 148 -2.42 -11.02 19.22
N GLY A 149 -2.52 -11.05 17.89
CA GLY A 149 -2.47 -9.88 17.02
C GLY A 149 -3.06 -10.19 15.64
N GLY A 150 -3.46 -9.18 14.88
CA GLY A 150 -4.02 -9.38 13.54
C GLY A 150 -4.90 -8.22 13.11
N GLY A 151 -5.54 -8.37 11.96
CA GLY A 151 -6.47 -7.39 11.45
C GLY A 151 -7.05 -7.76 10.10
N VAL A 152 -8.02 -6.95 9.68
CA VAL A 152 -8.64 -7.00 8.36
C VAL A 152 -8.76 -5.58 7.84
N GLY A 153 -8.49 -5.37 6.55
CA GLY A 153 -8.50 -4.04 5.99
C GLY A 153 -8.67 -4.00 4.49
N VAL A 154 -9.18 -2.87 4.03
CA VAL A 154 -9.39 -2.52 2.64
C VAL A 154 -8.75 -1.17 2.34
N SER A 155 -8.26 -1.01 1.11
CA SER A 155 -7.81 0.29 0.62
C SER A 155 -8.05 0.48 -0.86
N ALA A 156 -8.07 1.75 -1.27
CA ALA A 156 -8.12 2.19 -2.64
C ALA A 156 -7.06 3.26 -2.86
N THR A 157 -6.24 3.07 -3.89
CA THR A 157 -5.09 3.92 -4.22
C THR A 157 -5.20 4.43 -5.64
N ALA A 158 -5.33 5.75 -5.78
CA ALA A 158 -5.03 6.45 -7.03
C ALA A 158 -3.51 6.62 -7.16
N GLY A 159 -2.96 6.33 -8.33
CA GLY A 159 -1.54 6.54 -8.63
C GLY A 159 -1.33 7.18 -9.99
N VAL A 160 -0.25 7.95 -10.13
CA VAL A 160 0.18 8.56 -11.38
C VAL A 160 1.70 8.55 -11.51
N ILE A 161 2.18 8.43 -12.74
CA ILE A 161 3.54 8.77 -13.15
C ILE A 161 3.48 9.80 -14.28
N VAL A 162 4.27 10.86 -14.15
CA VAL A 162 4.47 11.90 -15.17
C VAL A 162 5.97 12.10 -15.39
N THR A 163 6.43 12.07 -16.64
CA THR A 163 7.86 12.25 -16.97
C THR A 163 8.08 13.31 -18.04
N SER A 164 9.29 13.88 -18.06
CA SER A 164 9.77 14.75 -19.14
C SER A 164 9.79 14.06 -20.50
N GLN A 165 9.86 12.73 -20.53
CA GLN A 165 9.89 11.91 -21.75
C GLN A 165 8.49 11.69 -22.36
N GLY A 166 7.45 12.31 -21.79
CA GLY A 166 6.09 12.27 -22.30
C GLY A 166 5.25 11.11 -21.78
N ILE A 167 5.69 10.42 -20.73
CA ILE A 167 4.87 9.41 -20.04
C ILE A 167 3.89 10.15 -19.13
N LEU A 168 2.60 9.91 -19.31
CA LEU A 168 1.54 10.25 -18.37
C LEU A 168 0.64 9.03 -18.23
N SER A 169 0.73 8.35 -17.10
CA SER A 169 -0.05 7.14 -16.83
C SER A 169 -0.62 7.23 -15.43
N SER A 170 -1.92 7.00 -15.29
CA SER A 170 -2.62 7.01 -14.01
C SER A 170 -3.58 5.83 -13.91
N GLY A 171 -4.01 5.51 -12.70
CA GLY A 171 -5.00 4.47 -12.47
C GLY A 171 -5.33 4.29 -11.01
N ILE A 172 -6.39 3.51 -10.76
CA ILE A 172 -6.83 3.14 -9.42
C ILE A 172 -6.51 1.66 -9.19
N SER A 173 -6.02 1.34 -8.01
CA SER A 173 -5.95 -0.04 -7.52
C SER A 173 -6.64 -0.17 -6.17
N THR A 174 -7.27 -1.30 -5.93
CA THR A 174 -7.86 -1.65 -4.64
C THR A 174 -7.09 -2.78 -3.99
N SER A 175 -7.13 -2.86 -2.67
CA SER A 175 -6.61 -3.98 -1.92
C SER A 175 -7.56 -4.39 -0.80
N HIS A 176 -7.55 -5.68 -0.51
CA HIS A 176 -8.26 -6.27 0.60
C HIS A 176 -7.33 -7.32 1.23
N GLY A 177 -7.20 -7.30 2.54
CA GLY A 177 -6.36 -8.25 3.24
C GLY A 177 -6.82 -8.53 4.65
N ALA A 178 -6.43 -9.70 5.13
CA ALA A 178 -6.56 -10.07 6.53
C ALA A 178 -5.34 -10.88 6.96
N GLY A 179 -5.01 -10.81 8.24
CA GLY A 179 -3.97 -11.63 8.82
C GLY A 179 -4.18 -11.78 10.32
N VAL A 180 -3.75 -12.91 10.86
CA VAL A 180 -3.81 -13.19 12.29
C VAL A 180 -2.53 -13.84 12.76
N GLN A 181 -2.20 -13.56 14.01
CA GLN A 181 -1.22 -14.24 14.82
C GLN A 181 -1.97 -14.94 15.95
N VAL A 182 -1.76 -16.24 16.07
CA VAL A 182 -2.43 -17.11 17.02
C VAL A 182 -1.41 -17.73 17.95
N SER A 183 -1.75 -17.82 19.23
CA SER A 183 -0.95 -18.51 20.22
C SER A 183 -1.78 -19.55 20.96
N ILE A 184 -1.15 -20.67 21.32
CA ILE A 184 -1.69 -21.69 22.21
C ILE A 184 -0.72 -21.80 23.38
N ASP A 185 -1.26 -21.74 24.59
CA ASP A 185 -0.54 -21.96 25.84
C ASP A 185 -1.03 -23.28 26.45
N GLU A 186 -0.13 -24.26 26.58
CA GLU A 186 -0.42 -25.55 27.19
C GLU A 186 0.83 -26.12 27.87
N ASN A 187 0.68 -26.68 29.08
CA ASN A 187 1.77 -27.33 29.82
C ASN A 187 3.01 -26.44 30.05
N ASP A 188 2.78 -25.15 30.35
CA ASP A 188 3.84 -24.13 30.49
C ASP A 188 4.64 -23.87 29.20
N GLU A 189 4.14 -24.31 28.04
CA GLU A 189 4.71 -24.05 26.72
C GLU A 189 3.79 -23.14 25.89
N LEU A 190 4.31 -21.99 25.47
CA LEU A 190 3.65 -21.07 24.56
C LEU A 190 4.13 -21.30 23.13
N THR A 191 3.23 -21.66 22.23
CA THR A 191 3.49 -21.79 20.80
C THR A 191 2.71 -20.75 20.02
N SER A 192 3.35 -20.08 19.05
CA SER A 192 2.71 -19.06 18.21
C SER A 192 2.91 -19.34 16.71
N ALA A 193 1.91 -18.98 15.91
CA ALA A 193 1.94 -19.03 14.45
C ALA A 193 1.18 -17.83 13.87
N TRP A 194 1.30 -17.61 12.56
CA TRP A 194 0.58 -16.56 11.85
C TRP A 194 0.13 -17.04 10.47
N GLU A 195 -0.88 -16.40 9.91
CA GLU A 195 -1.39 -16.62 8.55
C GLU A 195 -1.93 -15.29 8.01
N ASN A 196 -1.81 -15.08 6.70
CA ASN A 196 -2.35 -13.89 6.06
C ASN A 196 -2.75 -14.12 4.60
N GLN A 197 -3.64 -13.26 4.11
CA GLN A 197 -4.07 -13.27 2.72
C GLN A 197 -4.31 -11.84 2.24
N PHE A 198 -3.80 -11.53 1.04
CA PHE A 198 -3.94 -10.22 0.39
C PHE A 198 -4.32 -10.40 -1.08
N GLN A 199 -5.16 -9.50 -1.59
CA GLN A 199 -5.72 -9.57 -2.94
C GLN A 199 -6.24 -8.21 -3.39
N THR A 200 -6.43 -8.04 -4.70
CA THR A 200 -6.97 -6.80 -5.28
C THR A 200 -8.49 -6.79 -5.41
N VAL A 201 -9.14 -7.92 -5.13
CA VAL A 201 -10.60 -8.13 -5.27
C VAL A 201 -11.24 -8.43 -3.92
N LEU A 202 -12.47 -7.98 -3.70
CA LEU A 202 -13.18 -8.24 -2.46
C LEU A 202 -13.48 -9.74 -2.35
N LYS A 203 -13.20 -10.30 -1.18
CA LYS A 203 -13.51 -11.68 -0.83
C LYS A 203 -14.19 -11.69 0.53
N LEU A 204 -15.43 -12.13 0.57
CA LEU A 204 -16.25 -12.13 1.79
C LEU A 204 -15.82 -13.19 2.82
N GLN A 205 -14.92 -14.10 2.43
CA GLN A 205 -14.42 -15.17 3.29
C GLN A 205 -12.92 -15.37 3.09
N PHE A 206 -12.14 -15.06 4.12
CA PHE A 206 -10.74 -15.48 4.25
C PHE A 206 -10.67 -16.92 4.80
N ILE A 207 -11.34 -17.87 4.12
CA ILE A 207 -11.33 -19.27 4.57
C ILE A 207 -10.11 -19.97 3.97
N GLY A 208 -9.30 -20.54 4.85
CA GLY A 208 -8.06 -21.25 4.52
C GLY A 208 -6.96 -21.11 5.57
N LEU A 209 -7.27 -20.81 6.84
CA LEU A 209 -6.32 -20.90 7.94
C LEU A 209 -5.95 -22.38 8.15
N SER A 210 -5.03 -22.91 7.35
CA SER A 210 -4.43 -24.21 7.63
C SER A 210 -3.48 -24.01 8.81
N VAL A 211 -3.91 -24.42 10.00
CA VAL A 211 -2.96 -24.68 11.09
C VAL A 211 -1.97 -25.70 10.53
N PRO A 212 -0.66 -25.38 10.40
CA PRO A 212 0.29 -26.25 9.73
C PRO A 212 0.26 -27.67 10.31
N GLU A 213 0.29 -28.70 9.47
CA GLU A 213 0.33 -30.11 9.91
C GLU A 213 1.52 -30.45 10.82
N SER A 214 2.54 -29.58 10.88
CA SER A 214 3.62 -29.69 11.86
C SER A 214 3.13 -29.50 13.31
N GLN A 215 1.98 -28.85 13.52
CA GLN A 215 1.34 -28.63 14.83
C GLN A 215 0.36 -29.77 15.19
N SER A 216 -0.27 -30.45 14.22
CA SER A 216 -1.13 -31.60 14.50
C SER A 216 -0.35 -32.84 15.00
N ARG A 217 0.96 -32.88 14.78
CA ARG A 217 1.85 -33.92 15.37
C ARG A 217 2.15 -33.73 16.86
N LEU A 218 1.92 -32.54 17.42
CA LEU A 218 1.97 -32.32 18.88
C LEU A 218 0.67 -32.75 19.55
N ILE A 219 -0.46 -32.70 18.83
CA ILE A 219 -1.80 -33.06 19.33
C ILE A 219 -2.03 -34.59 19.32
N HIS A 220 -1.34 -35.36 18.48
CA HIS A 220 -1.48 -36.82 18.38
C HIS A 220 -0.32 -37.64 18.99
N LYS A 221 0.50 -37.04 19.86
CA LYS A 221 1.39 -37.79 20.76
C LYS A 221 0.88 -37.73 22.20
N GLN A 222 -0.31 -38.28 22.43
CA GLN A 222 -0.69 -38.89 23.71
C GLN A 222 -1.43 -40.19 23.43
#